data_AF-A0A7Y2MHR8-F1
#
_entry.id   AF-A0A7Y2MHR8-F1
#
_cell.length_a   1.000
_cell.length_b   1.000
_cell.length_c   1.000
_cell.angle_alpha   90.00
_cell.angle_beta   90.00
_cell.angle_gamma   90.00
#
_symmetry.space_group_name_H-M   'P 1'
#
loop_
_entity.id
_entity.type
_entity.pdbx_description
1 polymer ?
#
loop_
_entity_poly.entity_id
_entity_poly.type
_entity_poly.pdbx_seq_one_letter_code
_entity_poly.pdbx_strand_id
1 'polypeptide(L)'
;MDVFDLARSLVDQYEGFSRSFANIKSKDIFDQIDAEYASRRFWPEPVLQINPEYKPGATVAQLVDEGVLHPGCGDIFSGWTLRYHQQMAAEFGAEGKDFIVTTGTGSGKSLCYFIPII
;
A
#
# COMPACT_ATOMS: atom_id res chain seq x y z
N MET A 1 12.94 7.64 -20.98
CA MET A 1 13.31 8.30 -19.73
C MET A 1 13.72 7.20 -18.77
N ASP A 2 14.98 7.15 -18.38
CA ASP A 2 15.50 6.13 -17.45
C ASP A 2 15.14 6.55 -16.01
N VAL A 3 14.41 5.69 -15.30
CA VAL A 3 13.97 5.93 -13.92
C VAL A 3 15.16 6.04 -12.94
N PHE A 4 16.27 5.37 -13.24
CA PHE A 4 17.48 5.43 -12.43
C PHE A 4 18.24 6.73 -12.64
N ASP A 5 18.26 7.27 -13.86
CA ASP A 5 18.82 8.61 -14.13
C ASP A 5 18.00 9.69 -13.43
N LEU A 6 16.67 9.59 -13.48
CA LEU A 6 15.80 10.51 -12.77
C LEU A 6 16.05 10.47 -11.26
N ALA A 7 16.11 9.27 -10.67
CA ALA A 7 16.38 9.10 -9.24
C ALA A 7 17.73 9.72 -8.84
N ARG A 8 18.80 9.46 -9.60
CA ARG A 8 20.12 10.09 -9.38
C ARG A 8 20.01 11.62 -9.39
N SER A 9 19.39 12.17 -10.44
CA SER A 9 19.26 13.63 -10.59
C SER A 9 18.47 14.28 -9.44
N LEU A 10 17.43 13.60 -8.92
CA LEU A 10 16.64 14.09 -7.79
C LEU A 10 17.43 14.08 -6.49
N VAL A 11 18.19 13.01 -6.22
CA VAL A 11 19.05 12.93 -5.04
C VAL A 11 20.12 14.02 -5.08
N ASP A 12 20.81 14.19 -6.20
CA ASP A 12 21.85 15.21 -6.36
C ASP A 12 21.32 16.64 -6.14
N GLN A 13 20.15 16.95 -6.71
CA GLN A 13 19.50 18.25 -6.52
C GLN A 13 19.08 18.48 -5.07
N TYR A 14 18.50 17.48 -4.42
CA TYR A 14 18.06 17.57 -3.03
C TYR A 14 19.23 17.68 -2.05
N GLU A 15 20.33 16.97 -2.30
CA GLU A 15 21.57 17.10 -1.53
C GLU A 15 22.13 18.53 -1.65
N GLY A 16 22.25 19.06 -2.87
CA GLY A 16 22.73 20.42 -3.11
C GLY A 16 21.86 21.48 -2.42
N PHE A 17 20.54 21.33 -2.51
CA PHE A 17 19.59 22.19 -1.82
C PHE A 17 19.76 22.13 -0.29
N SER A 18 19.79 20.93 0.29
CA SER A 18 19.89 20.74 1.75
C SER A 18 21.19 21.31 2.35
N ARG A 19 22.28 21.30 1.59
CA ARG A 19 23.57 21.89 1.98
C ARG A 19 23.63 23.41 1.82
N SER A 20 22.71 24.02 1.08
CA SER A 20 22.76 25.44 0.72
C SER A 20 22.38 26.42 1.86
N PHE A 21 21.75 25.93 2.93
CA PHE A 21 21.18 26.77 3.99
C PHE A 21 22.16 27.22 5.07
N ALA A 22 23.29 26.53 5.23
CA ALA A 22 24.24 26.79 6.31
C ALA A 22 25.67 26.86 5.78
N ASN A 23 26.36 27.97 6.07
CA ASN A 23 27.78 28.10 5.83
C ASN A 23 28.56 27.72 7.09
N ILE A 24 29.10 26.49 7.12
CA ILE A 24 29.83 25.92 8.25
C ILE A 24 31.30 26.36 8.18
N LYS A 25 31.72 27.22 9.10
CA LYS A 25 33.10 27.75 9.15
C LYS A 25 34.11 26.82 9.84
N SER A 26 33.64 25.96 10.75
CA SER A 26 34.52 25.05 11.48
C SER A 26 34.77 23.79 10.65
N LYS A 27 36.04 23.46 10.46
CA LYS A 27 36.45 22.37 9.57
C LYS A 27 36.03 21.00 10.12
N ASP A 28 36.18 20.80 11.43
CA ASP A 28 35.81 19.57 12.12
C ASP A 28 34.31 19.27 11.99
N ILE A 29 33.45 20.28 12.16
CA ILE A 29 32.00 20.11 11.99
C ILE A 29 31.65 19.88 10.51
N PHE A 30 32.29 20.61 9.59
CA PHE A 30 32.08 20.43 8.16
C PHE A 30 32.41 19.01 7.72
N ASP A 31 33.59 18.50 8.10
CA ASP A 31 34.05 17.16 7.74
C ASP A 31 33.10 16.07 8.28
N GLN A 32 32.58 16.24 9.50
CA GLN A 32 31.61 15.31 10.09
C GLN A 32 30.28 15.29 9.33
N ILE A 33 29.75 16.46 8.99
CA ILE A 33 28.49 16.58 8.26
C ILE A 33 28.64 16.01 6.85
N ASP A 34 29.76 16.28 6.18
CA ASP A 34 30.05 15.73 4.85
C ASP A 34 30.12 14.20 4.87
N ALA A 35 30.72 13.62 5.91
CA ALA A 35 30.76 12.16 6.11
C ALA A 35 29.37 11.55 6.33
N GLU A 36 28.48 12.20 7.10
CA GLU A 36 27.10 11.71 7.29
C GLU A 36 26.29 11.74 5.99
N TYR A 37 26.46 12.76 5.14
CA TYR A 37 25.84 12.79 3.82
C TYR A 37 26.41 11.71 2.88
N ALA A 38 27.74 11.56 2.85
CA ALA A 38 28.41 10.53 2.05
C ALA A 38 28.00 9.09 2.42
N SER A 39 27.56 8.87 3.67
CA SER A 39 27.06 7.57 4.13
C SER A 39 25.73 7.12 3.49
N ARG A 40 25.08 7.97 2.67
CA ARG A 40 23.73 7.75 2.10
C ARG A 40 22.62 7.57 3.14
N ARG A 41 22.86 7.95 4.39
CA ARG A 41 21.89 7.83 5.48
C ARG A 41 20.58 8.59 5.22
N PHE A 42 20.65 9.72 4.53
CA PHE A 42 19.49 10.58 4.26
C PHE A 42 18.72 10.20 2.98
N TRP A 43 19.31 9.36 2.13
CA TRP A 43 18.70 8.86 0.89
C TRP A 43 19.01 7.36 0.76
N PRO A 44 18.32 6.51 1.56
CA PRO A 44 18.53 5.08 1.50
C PRO A 44 18.16 4.52 0.13
N GLU A 45 18.72 3.34 -0.19
CA GLU A 45 18.35 2.60 -1.38
C GLU A 45 16.82 2.38 -1.43
N PRO A 46 16.21 2.43 -2.63
CA PRO A 46 14.77 2.24 -2.74
C PRO A 46 14.37 0.87 -2.23
N VAL A 47 13.34 0.83 -1.37
CA VAL A 47 12.79 -0.42 -0.89
C VAL A 47 12.04 -1.10 -2.03
N LEU A 48 12.59 -2.21 -2.52
CA LEU A 48 11.89 -3.09 -3.46
C LEU A 48 10.89 -3.94 -2.69
N GLN A 49 9.65 -3.48 -2.64
CA GLN A 49 8.56 -4.25 -2.08
C GLN A 49 7.88 -5.08 -3.18
N ILE A 50 7.91 -6.40 -3.03
CA ILE A 50 7.08 -7.30 -3.83
C ILE A 50 5.70 -7.34 -3.17
N ASN A 51 4.68 -6.85 -3.88
CA ASN A 51 3.29 -6.96 -3.47
C ASN A 51 2.63 -8.11 -4.24
N PRO A 52 2.71 -9.37 -3.75
CA PRO A 52 1.99 -10.46 -4.38
C PRO A 52 0.49 -10.17 -4.33
N GLU A 53 -0.20 -10.46 -5.44
CA GLU A 53 -1.65 -10.33 -5.44
C GLU A 53 -2.28 -11.31 -4.45
N TYR A 54 -3.28 -10.84 -3.70
CA TYR A 54 -4.10 -11.72 -2.90
C TYR A 54 -4.85 -12.70 -3.80
N LYS A 55 -4.98 -13.94 -3.30
CA LYS A 55 -5.73 -15.00 -3.97
C LYS A 55 -7.10 -14.47 -4.42
N PRO A 56 -7.48 -14.65 -5.70
CA PRO A 56 -8.82 -14.30 -6.16
C PRO A 56 -9.86 -15.18 -5.47
N GLY A 57 -11.00 -14.58 -5.13
CA GLY A 57 -12.19 -15.26 -4.64
C GLY A 57 -13.30 -15.24 -5.68
N ALA A 58 -14.53 -15.39 -5.22
CA ALA A 58 -15.74 -15.32 -6.02
C ALA A 58 -16.03 -13.89 -6.52
N THR A 59 -16.78 -13.81 -7.60
CA THR A 59 -17.42 -12.57 -8.04
C THR A 59 -18.60 -12.24 -7.14
N VAL A 60 -18.95 -10.95 -7.05
CA VAL A 60 -20.16 -10.55 -6.30
C VAL A 60 -21.41 -11.19 -6.89
N ALA A 61 -21.50 -11.32 -8.22
CA ALA A 61 -22.62 -11.97 -8.89
C ALA A 61 -22.80 -13.43 -8.44
N GLN A 62 -21.72 -14.20 -8.36
CA GLN A 62 -21.77 -15.58 -7.85
C GLN A 62 -22.29 -15.65 -6.42
N LEU A 63 -21.82 -14.77 -5.53
CA LEU A 63 -22.26 -14.76 -4.14
C LEU A 63 -23.72 -14.30 -3.98
N VAL A 64 -24.22 -13.46 -4.89
CA VAL A 64 -25.66 -13.11 -4.95
C VAL A 64 -26.47 -14.31 -5.43
N ASP A 65 -26.04 -14.99 -6.48
CA ASP A 65 -26.72 -16.18 -7.03
C ASP A 65 -26.75 -17.33 -6.00
N GLU A 66 -25.71 -17.47 -5.19
CA GLU A 66 -25.61 -18.43 -4.08
C GLU A 66 -26.42 -18.02 -2.84
N GLY A 67 -26.99 -16.81 -2.82
CA GLY A 67 -27.76 -16.29 -1.70
C GLY A 67 -26.93 -15.86 -0.48
N VAL A 68 -25.61 -15.75 -0.64
CA VAL A 68 -24.69 -15.24 0.39
C VAL A 68 -24.83 -13.72 0.52
N LEU A 69 -25.02 -13.01 -0.60
CA LEU A 69 -25.19 -11.56 -0.63
C LEU A 69 -26.60 -11.15 -1.03
N HIS A 70 -27.04 -10.02 -0.48
CA HIS A 70 -28.30 -9.40 -0.89
C HIS A 70 -28.27 -9.04 -2.39
N PRO A 71 -29.37 -9.23 -3.16
CA PRO A 71 -29.40 -8.95 -4.60
C PRO A 71 -28.93 -7.55 -5.00
N GLY A 72 -29.21 -6.54 -4.18
CA GLY A 72 -28.73 -5.16 -4.41
C GLY A 72 -27.21 -5.00 -4.45
N CYS A 73 -26.45 -5.93 -3.86
CA CYS A 73 -24.99 -5.96 -3.97
C CYS A 73 -24.53 -6.24 -5.41
N GLY A 74 -25.32 -7.00 -6.19
CA GLY A 74 -25.04 -7.24 -7.61
C GLY A 74 -25.08 -5.97 -8.46
N ASP A 75 -25.94 -5.03 -8.10
CA ASP A 75 -26.04 -3.72 -8.75
C ASP A 75 -24.93 -2.78 -8.29
N ILE A 76 -24.70 -2.68 -6.97
CA ILE A 76 -23.73 -1.75 -6.37
C ILE A 76 -22.28 -2.13 -6.73
N PHE A 77 -21.97 -3.43 -6.72
CA PHE A 77 -20.62 -3.96 -6.96
C PHE A 77 -20.55 -4.77 -8.26
N SER A 78 -21.31 -4.34 -9.27
CA SER A 78 -21.37 -5.02 -10.56
C SER A 78 -19.99 -5.20 -11.19
N GLY A 79 -19.72 -6.42 -11.69
CA GLY A 79 -18.45 -6.78 -12.33
C GLY A 79 -17.25 -6.93 -11.37
N TRP A 80 -17.45 -6.81 -10.05
CA TRP A 80 -16.37 -6.89 -9.08
C TRP A 80 -16.01 -8.35 -8.74
N THR A 81 -14.72 -8.68 -8.83
CA THR A 81 -14.17 -9.95 -8.31
C THR A 81 -13.53 -9.71 -6.95
N LEU A 82 -14.03 -10.39 -5.92
CA LEU A 82 -13.50 -10.23 -4.57
C LEU A 82 -12.17 -10.95 -4.43
N ARG A 83 -11.32 -10.46 -3.51
CA ARG A 83 -10.19 -11.24 -3.01
C ARG A 83 -10.72 -12.27 -2.01
N TYR A 84 -10.01 -13.38 -1.86
CA TYR A 84 -10.46 -14.50 -1.04
C TYR A 84 -10.82 -14.09 0.40
N HIS A 85 -10.04 -13.20 1.01
CA HIS A 85 -10.33 -12.69 2.37
C HIS A 85 -11.61 -11.82 2.45
N GLN A 86 -12.02 -11.18 1.35
CA GLN A 86 -13.28 -10.42 1.25
C GLN A 86 -14.47 -11.37 1.07
N GLN A 87 -14.32 -12.40 0.24
CA GLN A 87 -15.31 -13.47 0.10
C GLN A 87 -15.57 -14.15 1.46
N MET A 88 -14.51 -14.56 2.17
CA MET A 88 -14.66 -15.21 3.48
C MET A 88 -15.41 -14.32 4.49
N ALA A 89 -15.18 -13.00 4.44
CA ALA A 89 -15.90 -12.05 5.28
C ALA A 89 -17.39 -11.93 4.91
N ALA A 90 -17.71 -11.95 3.62
CA ALA A 90 -19.11 -12.03 3.15
C ALA A 90 -19.80 -13.30 3.66
N GLU A 91 -19.16 -14.46 3.53
CA GLU A 91 -19.69 -15.75 3.99
C GLU A 91 -19.88 -15.76 5.51
N PHE A 92 -18.90 -15.32 6.29
CA PHE A 92 -19.02 -15.24 7.75
C PHE A 92 -20.11 -14.26 8.20
N GLY A 93 -20.24 -13.12 7.54
CA GLY A 93 -21.29 -12.16 7.84
C GLY A 93 -22.69 -12.69 7.51
N ALA A 94 -22.85 -13.37 6.37
CA ALA A 94 -24.11 -14.03 6.01
C ALA A 94 -24.53 -15.12 7.01
N GLU A 95 -23.54 -15.80 7.61
CA GLU A 95 -23.75 -16.79 8.68
C GLU A 95 -23.96 -16.15 10.07
N GLY A 96 -23.87 -14.82 10.20
CA GLY A 96 -24.01 -14.11 11.47
C GLY A 96 -22.84 -14.36 12.45
N LYS A 97 -21.66 -14.72 11.92
CA LYS A 97 -20.46 -14.99 12.73
C LYS A 97 -19.64 -13.73 12.96
N ASP A 98 -19.08 -13.61 14.15
CA ASP A 98 -18.03 -12.63 14.43
C ASP A 98 -16.71 -13.06 13.77
N PHE A 99 -15.98 -12.11 13.18
CA PHE A 99 -14.69 -12.38 12.55
C PHE A 99 -13.70 -11.22 12.69
N ILE A 100 -12.40 -11.55 12.61
CA ILE A 100 -11.28 -10.59 12.61
C ILE A 100 -10.53 -10.74 11.28
N VAL A 101 -10.25 -9.62 10.61
CA VAL A 101 -9.50 -9.60 9.35
C VAL A 101 -8.09 -9.07 9.58
N THR A 102 -7.08 -9.93 9.45
CA THR A 102 -5.66 -9.57 9.61
C THR A 102 -4.93 -9.61 8.26
N THR A 103 -4.82 -8.45 7.61
CA THR A 103 -4.13 -8.29 6.32
C THR A 103 -3.36 -6.97 6.25
N GLY A 104 -2.43 -6.86 5.29
CA GLY A 104 -1.63 -5.65 5.06
C GLY A 104 -2.46 -4.41 4.71
N THR A 105 -1.86 -3.23 4.88
CA THR A 105 -2.46 -1.95 4.47
C THR A 105 -2.72 -1.96 2.95
N GLY A 106 -3.87 -1.41 2.53
CA GLY A 106 -4.27 -1.39 1.12
C GLY A 106 -4.81 -2.71 0.57
N SER A 107 -4.95 -3.78 1.36
CA SER A 107 -5.47 -5.07 0.87
C SER A 107 -6.95 -5.07 0.47
N GLY A 108 -7.69 -4.01 0.79
CA GLY A 108 -9.14 -3.94 0.61
C GLY A 108 -9.98 -4.44 1.78
N LYS A 109 -9.46 -4.38 3.03
CA LYS A 109 -10.22 -4.72 4.26
C LYS A 109 -11.57 -4.00 4.37
N SER A 110 -11.70 -2.82 3.78
CA SER A 110 -12.95 -2.07 3.81
C SER A 110 -14.14 -2.84 3.23
N LEU A 111 -13.91 -3.62 2.17
CA LEU A 111 -14.95 -4.45 1.58
C LEU A 111 -15.36 -5.63 2.49
N CYS A 112 -14.48 -6.06 3.40
CA CYS A 112 -14.78 -7.12 4.36
C CYS A 112 -15.83 -6.73 5.41
N TYR A 113 -16.17 -5.45 5.56
CA TYR A 113 -17.24 -5.03 6.47
C TYR A 113 -18.33 -4.21 5.77
N PHE A 114 -18.05 -3.55 4.64
CA PHE A 114 -19.12 -2.89 3.89
C PHE A 114 -20.08 -3.87 3.22
N ILE A 115 -19.55 -4.91 2.57
CA ILE A 115 -20.38 -5.89 1.87
C ILE A 115 -21.29 -6.65 2.84
N PRO A 116 -20.81 -7.18 3.99
CA PRO A 116 -21.66 -7.94 4.90
C PRO A 116 -22.71 -7.12 5.69
N ILE A 117 -22.58 -5.78 5.74
CA ILE A 117 -23.53 -4.92 6.46
C ILE A 117 -24.79 -4.61 5.61
N ILE A 118 -24.69 -4.74 4.28
CA ILE A 118 -25.78 -4.49 3.33
C ILE A 118 -26.68 -5.73 3.25
#